data_AF-A0A2P7MZQ4-F1
#
_entry.id   AF-A0A2P7MZQ4-F1
#
_cell.length_a   1.000
_cell.length_b   1.000
_cell.length_c   1.000
_cell.angle_alpha   90.00
_cell.angle_beta   90.00
_cell.angle_gamma   90.00
#
_symmetry.space_group_name_H-M   'P 1'
#
loop_
_entity.id
_entity.type
_entity.pdbx_description
1 polymer ?
#
loop_
_entity_poly.entity_id
_entity_poly.type
_entity_poly.pdbx_seq_one_letter_code
_entity_poly.pdbx_strand_id
1 'polypeptide(L)' 'MASSAPLACPIRQLVLHIYPDGLKVAGAERLTVFYGRRGRPVKKPRFIPAELAHQLARKLSAKRLGTVSVL' A
#
# COMPACT_ATOMS: atom_id res chain seq x y z
N MET A 1 12.98 19.45 -25.52
CA MET A 1 13.01 18.09 -24.95
C MET A 1 11.57 17.65 -24.70
N ALA A 2 11.00 16.81 -25.57
CA ALA A 2 9.66 16.27 -25.35
C ALA A 2 9.74 15.28 -24.17
N SER A 3 9.05 15.59 -23.07
CA SER A 3 8.95 14.70 -21.91
C SER A 3 8.23 13.42 -22.32
N SER A 4 8.94 12.29 -22.30
CA SER A 4 8.40 10.95 -22.52
C SER A 4 7.55 10.44 -21.34
N ALA A 5 6.87 11.34 -20.63
CA ALA A 5 5.97 10.95 -19.55
C ALA A 5 4.80 10.17 -20.16
N PRO A 6 4.48 8.97 -19.64
CA PRO A 6 3.37 8.20 -20.17
C PRO A 6 2.06 8.98 -20.01
N LEU A 7 1.24 8.98 -21.07
CA LEU A 7 -0.05 9.70 -21.15
C LEU A 7 -1.07 9.27 -20.06
N ALA A 8 -0.83 8.14 -19.40
CA ALA A 8 -1.63 7.64 -18.30
C ALA A 8 -0.73 7.25 -17.12
N CYS A 9 -1.06 7.74 -15.92
CA CYS A 9 -0.41 7.33 -14.69
C CYS A 9 -1.02 6.00 -14.23
N PRO A 10 -0.27 4.88 -14.16
CA PRO A 10 -0.81 3.64 -13.62
C PRO A 10 -1.25 3.88 -12.18
N ILE A 11 -2.46 3.44 -11.86
CA ILE A 11 -3.03 3.56 -10.51
C ILE A 11 -3.02 2.22 -9.80
N ARG A 12 -2.73 2.23 -8.51
CA ARG A 12 -2.64 1.06 -7.64
C ARG A 12 -3.33 1.32 -6.31
N GLN A 13 -3.60 0.27 -5.56
CA GLN A 13 -4.02 0.33 -4.15
C GLN A 13 -2.86 -0.09 -3.26
N LEU A 14 -2.67 0.62 -2.14
CA LEU A 14 -1.69 0.26 -1.12
C LEU A 14 -2.41 -0.29 0.11
N VAL A 15 -2.04 -1.51 0.49
CA VAL A 15 -2.65 -2.26 1.58
C VAL A 15 -1.57 -2.71 2.55
N LEU A 16 -1.79 -2.50 3.84
CA LEU A 16 -0.99 -3.07 4.92
C LEU A 16 -1.84 -4.07 5.70
N HIS A 17 -1.31 -5.27 5.82
CA HIS A 17 -1.87 -6.37 6.57
C HIS A 17 -1.09 -6.57 7.87
N ILE A 18 -1.74 -6.28 8.99
CA ILE A 18 -1.17 -6.43 10.33
C ILE A 18 -1.75 -7.70 10.96
N TYR A 19 -0.87 -8.53 11.53
CA TYR A 19 -1.19 -9.80 12.16
C TYR A 19 -0.94 -9.63 13.67
N PRO A 20 -1.98 -9.40 14.50
CA PRO A 20 -1.81 -9.11 15.92
C PRO A 20 -1.06 -10.21 16.66
N ASP A 21 -1.38 -11.47 16.35
CA ASP A 21 -0.74 -12.65 16.96
C ASP A 21 0.59 -13.03 16.29
N GLY A 22 1.07 -12.22 15.34
CA GLY A 22 2.28 -12.50 14.56
C GLY A 22 2.18 -13.68 13.60
N LEU A 23 1.06 -14.41 13.60
CA LEU A 23 0.86 -15.61 12.78
C LEU A 23 0.22 -15.26 11.44
N LYS A 24 0.91 -15.63 10.35
CA LYS A 24 0.40 -15.53 8.98
C LYS A 24 -0.16 -16.87 8.52
N VAL A 25 -1.27 -17.29 9.11
CA VAL A 25 -1.99 -18.52 8.75
C VAL A 25 -3.38 -18.21 8.20
N ALA A 26 -3.91 -19.13 7.38
CA ALA A 26 -5.27 -19.01 6.85
C ALA A 26 -6.28 -19.00 8.00
N GLY A 27 -7.22 -18.04 7.97
CA GLY A 27 -8.22 -17.87 9.03
C GLY A 27 -7.76 -17.06 10.25
N ALA A 28 -6.47 -16.70 10.35
CA ALA A 28 -6.01 -15.82 11.43
C ALA A 28 -6.62 -14.41 11.31
N GLU A 29 -6.86 -13.78 12.46
CA GLU A 29 -7.32 -12.40 12.51
C GLU A 29 -6.27 -11.48 11.88
N ARG A 30 -6.73 -10.54 11.06
CA ARG A 30 -5.86 -9.62 10.33
C ARG A 30 -6.50 -8.26 10.17
N LEU A 31 -5.81 -7.25 10.67
CA LEU A 31 -6.20 -5.86 10.43
C LEU A 31 -5.71 -5.44 9.06
N THR A 32 -6.64 -4.97 8.22
CA THR A 32 -6.34 -4.49 6.87
C THR A 32 -6.45 -2.96 6.86
N VAL A 33 -5.33 -2.30 6.58
CA VAL A 33 -5.22 -0.84 6.57
C VAL A 33 -4.92 -0.37 5.16
N PHE A 34 -5.76 0.53 4.64
CA PHE A 34 -5.58 1.16 3.34
C PHE A 34 -4.86 2.49 3.46
N TYR A 35 -4.09 2.86 2.44
CA TYR A 35 -3.39 4.15 2.41
C TYR A 35 -3.85 5.03 1.23
N GLY A 36 -4.09 6.31 1.52
CA GLY A 36 -4.44 7.31 0.51
C GLY A 36 -3.26 8.11 0.00
N ARG A 37 -3.52 9.05 -0.92
CA ARG A 37 -2.50 9.92 -1.55
C ARG A 37 -1.64 10.72 -0.55
N ARG A 38 -2.17 11.02 0.64
CA ARG A 38 -1.44 11.74 1.69
C ARG A 38 -0.50 10.85 2.52
N GLY A 39 -0.35 9.56 2.16
CA GLY A 39 0.44 8.61 2.94
C GLY A 39 -0.14 8.30 4.32
N ARG A 40 -1.43 8.60 4.54
CA ARG A 40 -2.13 8.34 5.79
C ARG A 40 -3.10 7.15 5.65
N PRO A 41 -3.34 6.40 6.74
CA PRO A 41 -4.41 5.41 6.79
C PRO A 41 -5.76 6.01 6.42
N VAL A 42 -6.54 5.26 5.65
CA VAL A 42 -7.90 5.61 5.25
C VAL A 42 -8.85 4.44 5.49
N LYS A 43 -10.11 4.72 5.84
CA LYS A 43 -11.11 3.68 6.13
C LYS A 43 -11.51 2.85 4.91
N LYS A 44 -11.52 3.45 3.72
CA LYS A 44 -11.94 2.80 2.47
C LYS A 44 -10.75 2.71 1.50
N PRO A 45 -10.67 1.65 0.66
CA PRO A 45 -9.64 1.54 -0.37
C PRO A 45 -9.63 2.77 -1.27
N ARG A 46 -8.43 3.26 -1.61
CA ARG A 46 -8.26 4.37 -2.56
C ARG A 46 -7.20 4.01 -3.58
N PHE A 47 -7.47 4.36 -4.82
CA PHE A 47 -6.48 4.31 -5.88
C PHE A 47 -5.55 5.53 -5.80
N ILE A 48 -4.26 5.27 -5.91
CA ILE A 48 -3.20 6.26 -5.90
C ILE A 48 -2.24 5.99 -7.07
N PRO A 49 -1.46 6.99 -7.52
CA PRO A 49 -0.39 6.77 -8.50
C PRO A 49 0.52 5.61 -8.08
N ALA A 50 0.87 4.73 -9.02
CA ALA A 50 1.67 3.53 -8.75
C ALA A 50 3.03 3.89 -8.16
N GLU A 51 3.67 4.94 -8.69
CA GLU A 51 4.94 5.44 -8.15
C GLU A 51 4.82 5.79 -6.67
N LEU A 52 3.76 6.52 -6.30
CA LEU A 52 3.47 6.85 -4.91
C LEU A 52 3.17 5.60 -4.07
N ALA A 53 2.41 4.64 -4.62
CA ALA A 53 2.13 3.37 -3.93
C ALA A 53 3.42 2.61 -3.61
N HIS A 54 4.33 2.48 -4.58
CA HIS A 54 5.61 1.80 -4.38
C HIS A 54 6.54 2.57 -3.42
N GLN A 55 6.59 3.90 -3.51
CA GLN A 55 7.37 4.72 -2.57
C GLN A 55 6.88 4.55 -1.12
N LEU A 56 5.56 4.62 -0.90
CA LEU A 56 4.97 4.40 0.41
C LEU A 56 5.13 2.94 0.88
N ALA A 57 5.02 1.97 -0.03
CA ALA A 57 5.21 0.56 0.29
C ALA A 57 6.61 0.28 0.83
N ARG A 58 7.66 0.87 0.21
CA ARG A 58 9.03 0.78 0.71
C ARG A 58 9.16 1.36 2.13
N LYS A 59 8.59 2.55 2.37
CA LYS A 59 8.61 3.18 3.70
C LYS A 59 7.89 2.36 4.76
N LEU A 60 6.76 1.73 4.42
CA LEU A 60 5.99 0.89 5.35
C LEU A 60 6.67 -0.45 5.60
N SER A 61 7.27 -1.05 4.57
CA SER A 61 8.00 -2.32 4.68
C SER A 61 9.18 -2.19 5.64
N ALA A 62 9.87 -1.05 5.63
CA ALA A 62 10.96 -0.76 6.57
C ALA A 62 10.52 -0.75 8.04
N LYS A 63 9.24 -0.48 8.34
CA LYS A 63 8.71 -0.45 9.71
C LYS A 63 8.39 -1.83 10.29
N ARG A 64 8.40 -2.89 9.47
CA ARG A 64 8.12 -4.28 9.88
C ARG A 64 6.81 -4.47 10.67
N LEU A 65 5.80 -3.64 10.41
CA LEU A 65 4.49 -3.70 11.08
C LEU A 65 3.59 -4.83 10.56
N GLY A 66 3.94 -5.43 9.42
CA GLY A 66 3.10 -6.43 8.76
C GLY A 66 3.49 -6.63 7.30
N THR A 67 2.60 -7.29 6.54
CA THR A 67 2.79 -7.50 5.09
C THR A 67 2.22 -6.31 4.30
N VAL A 68 3.04 -5.71 3.45
CA VAL A 68 2.61 -4.62 2.55
C VAL A 68 2.34 -5.18 1.16
N SER A 69 1.20 -4.83 0.58
CA SER A 69 0.79 -5.23 -0.77
C SER A 69 0.47 -3.99 -1.62
N VAL A 70 0.96 -3.99 -2.86
CA VAL A 70 0.55 -3.03 -3.90
C VAL A 70 -0.26 -3.80 -4.93
N LEU A 71 -1.55 -3.47 -5.05
CA LEU A 71 -2.52 -4.12 -5.93
C LEU A 71 -2.79 -3.26 -7.16
#